data_AF-A0A958A147-F1
#
_entry.id   AF-A0A958A147-F1
#
_cell.length_a   1.000
_cell.length_b   1.000
_cell.length_c   1.000
_cell.angle_alpha   90.00
_cell.angle_beta   90.00
_cell.angle_gamma   90.00
#
_symmetry.space_group_name_H-M   'P 1'
#
loop_
_entity.id
_entity.type
_entity.pdbx_description
1 polymer ?
#
loop_
_entity_poly.entity_id
_entity_poly.type
_entity_poly.pdbx_seq_one_letter_code
_entity_poly.pdbx_strand_id
1 'polypeptide(L)' 'MKILVVLGDGGHTRDTLKLVEMLGPKYEYSYLMAQADQISEKKIEFPGQVYRVVTPRDKHHNFPKDVL' A
#
# COMPACT_ATOMS: atom_id res chain seq x y z
N MET A 1 -11.18 -0.94 -17.45
CA MET A 1 -11.68 -0.55 -16.11
C MET A 1 -10.48 -0.31 -15.21
N LYS A 2 -10.51 0.73 -14.36
CA LYS A 2 -9.35 1.19 -13.58
C LYS A 2 -9.50 0.82 -12.11
N ILE A 3 -8.42 0.38 -11.48
CA ILE A 3 -8.39 0.06 -10.04
C ILE A 3 -7.26 0.84 -9.38
N LEU A 4 -7.59 1.60 -8.34
CA LEU A 4 -6.61 2.20 -7.44
C LEU A 4 -6.44 1.29 -6.22
N VAL A 5 -5.23 0.78 -6.05
CA VAL A 5 -4.84 -0.10 -4.94
C VAL A 5 -4.18 0.74 -3.86
N VAL A 6 -4.75 0.76 -2.66
CA VAL A 6 -4.16 1.46 -1.52
C VAL A 6 -3.30 0.47 -0.73
N LEU A 7 -1.99 0.72 -0.70
CA LEU A 7 -1.01 -0.07 0.06
C LEU A 7 -0.61 0.74 1.30
N GLY A 8 -0.80 0.15 2.48
CA GLY A 8 -0.55 0.79 3.76
C GLY A 8 0.60 0.14 4.54
N ASP A 9 1.12 0.84 5.54
CA ASP A 9 2.13 0.30 6.47
C ASP A 9 1.52 -0.65 7.53
N GLY A 10 0.60 -1.53 7.12
CA GLY A 10 -0.09 -2.46 8.01
C GLY A 10 0.11 -3.92 7.58
N GLY A 11 -0.34 -4.86 8.40
CA GLY A 11 -0.19 -6.30 8.14
C GLY A 11 -0.90 -6.81 6.87
N HIS A 12 -1.82 -6.03 6.30
CA HIS A 12 -2.66 -6.47 5.17
C HIS A 12 -2.10 -6.16 3.78
N THR A 13 -0.98 -5.45 3.67
CA THR A 13 -0.42 -5.12 2.35
C THR A 13 -0.07 -6.37 1.53
N ARG A 14 0.35 -7.44 2.21
CA ARG A 14 0.56 -8.73 1.55
C ARG A 14 -0.73 -9.32 0.98
N ASP A 15 -1.82 -9.25 1.73
CA ASP A 15 -3.11 -9.81 1.32
C ASP A 15 -3.70 -9.01 0.15
N THR A 16 -3.57 -7.68 0.17
CA THR A 16 -3.98 -6.80 -0.93
C THR A 16 -3.20 -7.10 -2.21
N LEU A 17 -1.87 -7.27 -2.12
CA LEU A 17 -1.05 -7.61 -3.27
C LEU A 17 -1.42 -9.01 -3.83
N LYS A 18 -1.71 -9.98 -2.94
CA LYS A 18 -2.15 -11.30 -3.39
C LYS A 18 -3.51 -11.25 -4.09
N LEU A 19 -4.43 -10.40 -3.62
CA LEU A 19 -5.69 -10.16 -4.32
C LEU A 19 -5.46 -9.56 -5.71
N VAL A 20 -4.55 -8.60 -5.85
CA VAL A 20 -4.18 -8.00 -7.15
C VAL A 20 -3.64 -9.07 -8.10
N GLU A 21 -2.73 -9.93 -7.64
CA GLU A 21 -2.23 -11.09 -8.40
C GLU A 21 -3.39 -11.97 -8.89
N MET A 22 -4.33 -12.33 -8.00
CA MET A 22 -5.49 -13.15 -8.36
C MET A 22 -6.44 -12.47 -9.36
N LEU A 23 -6.54 -11.14 -9.34
CA LEU A 23 -7.34 -10.40 -10.32
C LEU A 23 -6.70 -10.44 -11.72
N GLY A 24 -5.38 -10.58 -11.81
CA GLY A 24 -4.66 -10.74 -13.07
C GLY A 24 -4.55 -9.46 -13.90
N PRO A 25 -3.98 -9.52 -15.12
CA PRO A 25 -3.66 -8.36 -15.95
C PRO A 25 -4.87 -7.75 -16.70
N LYS A 26 -6.09 -7.90 -16.16
CA LYS A 26 -7.34 -7.48 -16.83
C LYS A 26 -7.76 -6.03 -16.53
N TYR A 27 -7.02 -5.35 -15.66
CA TYR A 27 -7.31 -3.98 -15.22
C TYR A 27 -6.11 -3.07 -15.43
N GLU A 28 -6.40 -1.78 -15.57
CA GLU A 28 -5.39 -0.73 -15.47
C GLU A 28 -5.20 -0.41 -13.98
N TYR A 29 -4.06 -0.83 -13.44
CA TYR A 29 -3.74 -0.64 -12.04
C TYR A 29 -3.06 0.71 -11.79
N SER A 30 -3.35 1.28 -10.64
CA SER A 30 -2.60 2.38 -10.04
C SER A 30 -2.48 2.12 -8.54
N TYR A 31 -1.48 2.71 -7.91
CA TYR A 31 -1.13 2.42 -6.52
C TYR A 31 -1.03 3.70 -5.73
N LEU A 32 -1.54 3.71 -4.51
CA LEU A 32 -1.33 4.77 -3.54
C LEU A 32 -0.64 4.18 -2.32
N MET A 33 0.50 4.75 -1.94
CA MET A 33 1.28 4.28 -0.80
C MET A 33 1.95 5.42 -0.04
N ALA A 34 2.31 5.15 1.20
CA ALA A 34 3.09 6.08 2.01
C ALA A 34 4.45 6.38 1.36
N GLN A 35 4.94 7.62 1.47
CA GLN A 35 6.24 8.01 0.93
C GLN A 35 7.39 7.17 1.52
N ALA A 36 7.27 6.77 2.79
CA ALA A 36 8.26 5.93 3.48
C ALA A 36 8.19 4.45 3.07
N ASP A 37 7.11 3.99 2.44
CA ASP A 37 6.97 2.60 2.02
C ASP A 37 7.64 2.38 0.66
N GLN A 38 8.90 1.95 0.70
CA GLN A 38 9.67 1.53 -0.47
C GLN A 38 9.69 -0.01 -0.65
N ILE A 39 9.15 -0.76 0.32
CA ILE A 39 9.22 -2.21 0.31
C ILE A 39 8.06 -2.78 -0.52
N SER A 40 6.87 -2.21 -0.35
CA SER A 40 5.65 -2.70 -1.02
C SER A 40 5.68 -2.46 -2.52
N GLU A 41 6.28 -1.36 -2.98
CA GLU A 41 6.43 -1.07 -4.41
C GLU A 41 7.20 -2.16 -5.16
N LYS A 42 8.26 -2.69 -4.54
CA LYS A 42 9.07 -3.77 -5.13
C LYS A 42 8.31 -5.09 -5.28
N LYS A 43 7.14 -5.20 -4.66
CA LYS A 43 6.28 -6.40 -4.69
C LYS A 43 5.09 -6.24 -5.64
N ILE A 44 5.01 -5.13 -6.37
CA ILE A 44 4.00 -4.92 -7.41
C ILE A 44 4.32 -5.83 -8.60
N GLU A 45 3.38 -6.70 -8.95
CA GLU A 45 3.50 -7.61 -10.09
C GLU A 45 2.99 -6.98 -11.40
N PHE A 46 1.86 -6.26 -11.34
CA PHE A 46 1.30 -5.57 -12.50
C PHE A 46 1.68 -4.08 -12.48
N PRO A 47 2.43 -3.56 -13.47
CA PRO A 47 2.91 -2.18 -13.44
C PRO A 47 1.76 -1.18 -13.55
N GLY A 48 1.94 -0.01 -12.94
CA GLY A 48 0.95 1.06 -12.93
C GLY A 48 1.50 2.33 -12.27
N GLN A 49 0.79 3.45 -12.40
CA GLN A 49 1.18 4.70 -11.77
C GLN A 49 1.22 4.53 -10.24
N VAL A 50 2.33 4.92 -9.62
CA VAL A 50 2.47 4.96 -8.16
C VAL A 50 2.33 6.41 -7.67
N TYR A 51 1.37 6.65 -6.80
CA TYR A 51 1.15 7.89 -6.09
C TYR A 51 1.68 7.75 -4.66
N ARG A 52 2.49 8.73 -4.23
CA ARG A 52 3.04 8.77 -2.88
C ARG A 52 2.35 9.83 -2.05
N VAL A 53 1.98 9.46 -0.83
CA VAL A 53 1.34 10.37 0.13
C VAL A 53 2.15 10.43 1.43
N VAL A 54 2.10 11.58 2.09
CA VAL A 54 2.62 11.72 3.46
C VAL A 54 1.70 10.92 4.39
N THR A 55 2.27 10.14 5.30
CA THR A 55 1.49 9.37 6.27
C THR A 55 0.68 10.30 7.17
N PRO A 56 -0.57 9.93 7.54
CA PRO A 56 -1.32 10.69 8.53
C PRO A 56 -0.53 10.82 9.84
N ARG A 57 -0.48 12.03 10.41
CA ARG A 57 0.27 12.30 11.66
C ARG A 57 -0.18 11.43 12.84
N ASP A 58 -1.41 10.96 12.84
CA ASP A 58 -1.94 10.08 13.90
C ASP A 58 -1.31 8.68 13.93
N LYS A 59 -0.49 8.32 12.93
CA LYS A 59 0.34 7.10 12.96
C LYS A 59 1.68 7.26 13.71
N HIS A 60 1.97 8.42 14.28
CA HIS A 60 3.08 8.54 15.22
C HIS A 60 2.74 7.76 16.50
N HIS A 61 3.23 6.52 16.60
CA HIS A 61 3.20 5.77 17.84
C HIS A 61 3.88 6.58 18.94
N ASN A 62 3.11 6.99 19.94
CA ASN A 62 3.67 7.52 21.17
C ASN A 62 3.94 6.30 22.04
N PHE A 63 5.12 5.71 21.89
CA PHE A 63 5.55 4.53 22.65
C PHE A 63 5.19 4.56 24.17
N PRO A 64 5.26 5.70 24.89
CA PRO A 64 4.81 5.74 26.28
C PRO A 64 3.29 5.63 26.48
N LYS A 65 2.47 6.08 25.52
CA LYS A 65 1.00 6.06 25.60
C LYS A 65 0.36 4.79 25.05
N ASP A 66 1.06 4.10 24.15
CA ASP A 66 0.51 2.92 23.47
C ASP A 66 0.76 1.61 24.26
N VAL A 67 1.58 1.66 25.31
CA VAL A 67 2.00 0.50 26.14
C VAL A 67 1.46 0.56 27.57
N LEU A 68 0.90 1.70 28.02
CA LEU A 68 0.33 1.90 29.35
C LEU A 68 -1.20 1.83 29.35
#